data_AF-A0A3B0WG23-F1
#
_entry.id   AF-A0A3B0WG23-F1
#
_cell.length_a   1.000
_cell.length_b   1.000
_cell.length_c   1.000
_cell.angle_alpha   90.00
_cell.angle_beta   90.00
_cell.angle_gamma   90.00
#
_symmetry.space_group_name_H-M   'P 1'
#
loop_
_entity.id
_entity.type
_entity.pdbx_description
1 polymer ?
#
loop_
_entity_poly.entity_id
_entity_poly.type
_entity_poly.pdbx_seq_one_letter_code
_entity_poly.pdbx_strand_id
1 'polypeptide(L)'
;MKQSRLLLAIALPLIFLSLFLTTLRTTASPSATFTVNSTVDAVDVNPGDGVCETAVGNGVCTLRAAVMEANALASEDTIQLPSGSYLLTISGEDEDISATGDIDITDDLFFIGNDMATTIIDGNQLDRIFHIFGGSVSISDMTITNGEVTGSSGGGGIYLERDDGGFPGNLTLDTVTISNNRSSGIGTISSISGGGILSKGMLTVTNSLIISNETIWGTGGGIRGEEHLVIQKTEVRENIASGLGGGVVATSMILKDSLIDGNTLTDNSGEGGGLYISGGGPFIFFPLIIEDSIISNNSILSGQGGGIFIGANASLTVSRTKIISNSANSPNGNTGTRGGGIYNESNQGVTIVDTTITGNSSDHDGGGIYIDGSGIGEMILNRVTINQNIAPSQGAGIYNGGTLSLINVTIAENKAEGSFNKEGGGIYNNGTALTLLNSTIVNNEALYGGGIYHSPTFGSATLENTILANNSASGFISPGDPDTHNCFGSITSAGNNLEDGSDCNFSSSGDLSNTNPLLFPTAIANEAVVFIPLSGSPAIDAGSNTNCPIDDQRLVARPIDGDNSGGAVCDIGSVEYDPSQDIFFFTFLPTIFK
;
A
#
# COMPACT_ATOMS: atom_id res chain seq x y z
N MET A 1 15.32 -44.54 41.50
CA MET A 1 16.45 -45.14 42.25
C MET A 1 17.64 -45.23 41.29
N LYS A 2 18.55 -44.25 41.32
CA LYS A 2 19.94 -44.35 41.81
C LYS A 2 20.81 -45.43 41.16
N GLN A 3 21.79 -45.00 40.35
CA GLN A 3 23.24 -45.31 40.37
C GLN A 3 23.86 -44.73 39.06
N SER A 4 24.66 -43.65 39.02
CA SER A 4 26.00 -43.32 39.54
C SER A 4 27.20 -43.92 38.77
N ARG A 5 27.81 -43.06 37.93
CA ARG A 5 29.25 -42.85 37.56
C ARG A 5 30.27 -43.99 37.73
N LEU A 6 31.13 -44.23 36.71
CA LEU A 6 32.60 -44.03 36.80
C LEU A 6 33.33 -44.16 35.43
N LEU A 7 34.34 -43.31 35.24
CA LEU A 7 35.32 -43.28 34.13
C LEU A 7 36.18 -44.56 34.03
N LEU A 8 36.66 -44.88 32.82
CA LEU A 8 38.02 -45.39 32.64
C LEU A 8 38.61 -44.95 31.29
N ALA A 9 39.74 -44.25 31.37
CA ALA A 9 40.57 -43.82 30.25
C ALA A 9 41.48 -44.97 29.78
N ILE A 10 41.72 -45.05 28.47
CA ILE A 10 42.91 -45.72 27.89
C ILE A 10 43.49 -44.78 26.84
N ALA A 11 44.74 -44.39 27.08
CA ALA A 11 45.59 -43.62 26.19
C ALA A 11 46.50 -44.56 25.38
N LEU A 12 46.81 -44.21 24.12
CA LEU A 12 48.09 -44.42 23.39
C LEU A 12 47.95 -43.99 21.91
N PRO A 13 49.02 -43.61 21.18
CA PRO A 13 49.91 -42.46 21.38
C PRO A 13 50.00 -41.53 20.13
N LEU A 14 50.55 -40.32 20.36
CA LEU A 14 50.92 -39.34 19.34
C LEU A 14 51.91 -39.91 18.29
N ILE A 15 51.62 -39.66 17.01
CA ILE A 15 52.64 -39.52 15.97
C ILE A 15 52.65 -38.05 15.57
N PHE A 16 53.78 -37.39 15.82
CA PHE A 16 54.11 -36.06 15.31
C PHE A 16 54.21 -36.12 13.78
N LEU A 17 53.26 -35.49 13.09
CA LEU A 17 53.50 -34.97 11.74
C LEU A 17 53.27 -33.46 11.81
N SER A 18 54.35 -32.71 11.94
CA SER A 18 54.34 -31.25 11.81
C SER A 18 54.04 -30.90 10.35
N LEU A 19 52.76 -30.87 9.99
CA LEU A 19 52.33 -30.17 8.80
C LEU A 19 52.25 -28.69 9.17
N PHE A 20 53.14 -27.90 8.59
CA PHE A 20 53.02 -26.45 8.53
C PHE A 20 51.65 -26.13 7.90
N LEU A 21 50.61 -25.91 8.69
CA LEU A 21 49.45 -25.15 8.24
C LEU A 21 49.91 -23.70 8.23
N THR A 22 50.55 -23.30 7.13
CA THR A 22 50.51 -21.89 6.73
C THR A 22 49.03 -21.57 6.57
N THR A 23 48.46 -20.85 7.54
CA THR A 23 47.23 -20.11 7.30
C THR A 23 47.56 -19.16 6.15
N LEU A 24 47.20 -19.52 4.91
CA LEU A 24 47.03 -18.51 3.89
C LEU A 24 45.95 -17.60 4.45
N ARG A 25 46.35 -16.45 4.98
CA ARG A 25 45.47 -15.30 4.98
C ARG A 25 45.24 -15.04 3.50
N THR A 26 44.08 -15.42 2.99
CA THR A 26 43.56 -14.85 1.76
C THR A 26 43.46 -13.36 2.05
N THR A 27 44.43 -12.60 1.57
CA THR A 27 44.27 -11.15 1.45
C THR A 27 43.13 -10.97 0.47
N ALA A 28 41.99 -10.42 0.91
CA ALA A 28 40.93 -10.01 0.01
C ALA A 28 41.57 -9.21 -1.13
N SER A 29 41.24 -9.58 -2.38
CA SER A 29 41.65 -8.81 -3.54
C SER A 29 41.15 -7.37 -3.37
N PRO A 30 41.91 -6.33 -3.73
CA PRO A 30 41.38 -4.98 -3.72
C PRO A 30 40.20 -4.90 -4.69
N SER A 31 39.10 -4.30 -4.23
CA SER A 31 37.96 -3.90 -5.06
C SER A 31 38.43 -3.19 -6.33
N ALA A 32 37.96 -3.67 -7.48
CA ALA A 32 38.25 -3.12 -8.79
C ALA A 32 37.19 -2.09 -9.20
N THR A 33 37.59 -1.17 -10.08
CA THR A 33 36.66 -0.23 -10.72
C THR A 33 36.81 -0.35 -12.23
N PHE A 34 35.76 -0.83 -12.88
CA PHE A 34 35.69 -0.94 -14.34
C PHE A 34 34.92 0.25 -14.90
N THR A 35 35.62 1.14 -15.60
CA THR A 35 34.98 2.28 -16.29
C THR A 35 34.66 1.87 -17.72
N VAL A 36 33.37 1.70 -18.00
CA VAL A 36 32.88 1.37 -19.34
C VAL A 36 33.17 2.54 -20.28
N ASN A 37 33.81 2.25 -21.41
CA ASN A 37 34.21 3.26 -22.40
C ASN A 37 33.61 3.03 -23.80
N SER A 38 32.80 1.99 -23.94
CA SER A 38 32.10 1.63 -25.16
C SER A 38 30.66 1.23 -24.88
N THR A 39 29.74 1.71 -25.71
CA THR A 39 28.32 1.34 -25.65
C THR A 39 27.98 0.09 -26.47
N VAL A 40 28.97 -0.50 -27.13
CA VAL A 40 28.80 -1.77 -27.85
C VAL A 40 28.51 -2.87 -26.84
N ASP A 41 27.67 -3.83 -27.21
CA ASP A 41 27.46 -5.06 -26.47
C ASP A 41 28.39 -6.16 -27.00
N ALA A 42 29.38 -6.53 -26.18
CA ALA A 42 30.37 -7.56 -26.48
C ALA A 42 30.97 -8.13 -25.19
N VAL A 43 31.30 -9.41 -25.22
CA VAL A 43 31.87 -10.16 -24.09
C VAL A 43 33.30 -9.75 -23.77
N ASP A 44 33.73 -9.99 -22.52
CA ASP A 44 35.14 -9.92 -22.16
C ASP A 44 35.93 -11.06 -22.83
N VAL A 45 37.15 -10.78 -23.27
CA VAL A 45 38.01 -11.77 -23.95
C VAL A 45 38.67 -12.76 -22.98
N ASN A 46 38.99 -12.35 -21.75
CA ASN A 46 39.66 -13.15 -20.72
C ASN A 46 39.13 -12.83 -19.30
N PRO A 47 37.89 -13.20 -18.95
CA PRO A 47 37.34 -12.94 -17.62
C PRO A 47 38.25 -13.38 -16.46
N GLY A 48 38.48 -12.47 -15.51
CA GLY A 48 39.22 -12.66 -14.27
C GLY A 48 40.72 -12.33 -14.35
N ASP A 49 41.17 -11.69 -15.43
CA ASP A 49 42.56 -11.24 -15.58
C ASP A 49 42.83 -9.82 -15.03
N GLY A 50 41.78 -9.16 -14.54
CA GLY A 50 41.75 -7.80 -13.99
C GLY A 50 41.56 -6.71 -15.05
N VAL A 51 41.32 -7.05 -16.32
CA VAL A 51 41.27 -6.10 -17.44
C VAL A 51 39.98 -6.28 -18.24
N CYS A 52 39.06 -5.33 -18.08
CA CYS A 52 37.87 -5.26 -18.93
C CYS A 52 38.25 -4.90 -20.38
N GLU A 53 38.25 -5.88 -21.29
CA GLU A 53 38.47 -5.65 -22.72
C GLU A 53 37.83 -6.72 -23.63
N THR A 54 37.28 -6.29 -24.76
CA THR A 54 36.58 -7.18 -25.72
C THR A 54 37.52 -7.94 -26.66
N ALA A 55 38.79 -7.56 -26.72
CA ALA A 55 39.85 -8.30 -27.42
C ALA A 55 41.21 -7.92 -26.85
N VAL A 56 42.13 -8.87 -26.79
CA VAL A 56 43.44 -8.69 -26.13
C VAL A 56 44.16 -7.43 -26.62
N GLY A 57 44.37 -6.48 -25.71
CA GLY A 57 45.06 -5.21 -25.90
C GLY A 57 44.26 -4.13 -26.63
N ASN A 58 42.94 -4.28 -26.82
CA ASN A 58 42.12 -3.26 -27.50
C ASN A 58 41.62 -2.16 -26.54
N GLY A 59 41.61 -2.42 -25.22
CA GLY A 59 41.15 -1.48 -24.20
C GLY A 59 39.69 -1.03 -24.35
N VAL A 60 38.87 -1.78 -25.10
CA VAL A 60 37.44 -1.51 -25.29
C VAL A 60 36.67 -2.25 -24.20
N CYS A 61 36.21 -1.52 -23.20
CA CYS A 61 35.44 -2.03 -22.08
C CYS A 61 33.96 -1.72 -22.28
N THR A 62 33.15 -2.76 -22.40
CA THR A 62 31.68 -2.71 -22.54
C THR A 62 31.02 -3.00 -21.20
N LEU A 63 29.71 -2.75 -21.05
CA LEU A 63 28.95 -3.15 -19.86
C LEU A 63 29.08 -4.65 -19.59
N ARG A 64 28.81 -5.47 -20.61
CA ARG A 64 28.89 -6.93 -20.51
C ARG A 64 30.29 -7.41 -20.14
N ALA A 65 31.33 -6.89 -20.80
CA ALA A 65 32.70 -7.25 -20.46
C ALA A 65 33.06 -6.87 -19.01
N ALA A 66 32.63 -5.68 -18.56
CA ALA A 66 32.91 -5.22 -17.21
C ALA A 66 32.26 -6.10 -16.14
N VAL A 67 31.03 -6.56 -16.37
CA VAL A 67 30.33 -7.49 -15.45
C VAL A 67 30.96 -8.89 -15.50
N MET A 68 31.27 -9.41 -16.68
CA MET A 68 31.96 -10.70 -16.81
C MET A 68 33.31 -10.70 -16.08
N GLU A 69 34.05 -9.59 -16.17
CA GLU A 69 35.31 -9.43 -15.46
C GLU A 69 35.10 -9.39 -13.94
N ALA A 70 34.16 -8.57 -13.45
CA ALA A 70 33.86 -8.45 -12.03
C ALA A 70 33.37 -9.77 -11.41
N ASN A 71 32.45 -10.49 -12.08
CA ASN A 71 31.97 -11.80 -11.64
C ASN A 71 33.08 -12.85 -11.50
N ALA A 72 34.18 -12.71 -12.26
CA ALA A 72 35.32 -13.62 -12.22
C ALA A 72 36.36 -13.25 -11.15
N LEU A 73 36.22 -12.07 -10.53
CA LEU A 73 36.98 -11.63 -9.37
C LEU A 73 36.28 -12.08 -8.07
N ALA A 74 36.90 -11.78 -6.93
CA ALA A 74 36.42 -12.24 -5.62
C ALA A 74 36.23 -11.06 -4.65
N SER A 75 36.06 -9.85 -5.20
CA SER A 75 35.94 -8.60 -4.46
C SER A 75 34.68 -7.86 -4.88
N GLU A 76 34.11 -7.12 -3.93
CA GLU A 76 33.03 -6.20 -4.19
C GLU A 76 33.52 -5.10 -5.15
N ASP A 77 33.09 -5.17 -6.40
CA ASP A 77 33.63 -4.35 -7.49
C ASP A 77 32.65 -3.25 -7.92
N THR A 78 33.17 -2.22 -8.60
CA THR A 78 32.37 -1.10 -9.10
C THR A 78 32.39 -1.03 -10.63
N ILE A 79 31.21 -1.02 -11.23
CA ILE A 79 30.99 -0.75 -12.65
C ILE A 79 30.53 0.71 -12.80
N GLN A 80 31.40 1.54 -13.39
CA GLN A 80 31.08 2.93 -13.69
C GLN A 80 30.58 3.05 -15.14
N LEU A 81 29.37 3.58 -15.29
CA LEU A 81 28.70 3.80 -16.57
C LEU A 81 28.59 5.31 -16.86
N PRO A 82 29.47 5.88 -17.69
CA PRO A 82 29.29 7.24 -18.21
C PRO A 82 27.94 7.44 -18.93
N SER A 83 27.61 8.69 -19.27
CA SER A 83 26.46 8.98 -20.12
C SER A 83 26.57 8.23 -21.45
N GLY A 84 25.53 7.49 -21.81
CA GLY A 84 25.49 6.63 -22.99
C GLY A 84 24.22 5.79 -23.01
N SER A 85 23.89 5.29 -24.20
CA SER A 85 22.85 4.27 -24.38
C SER A 85 23.53 2.93 -24.66
N TYR A 86 23.45 2.04 -23.68
CA TYR A 86 24.02 0.70 -23.67
C TYR A 86 22.94 -0.27 -24.16
N LEU A 87 22.86 -0.42 -25.48
CA LEU A 87 21.89 -1.29 -26.13
C LEU A 87 22.40 -2.74 -26.11
N LEU A 88 21.66 -3.64 -25.47
CA LEU A 88 21.94 -5.08 -25.54
C LEU A 88 21.56 -5.62 -26.92
N THR A 89 22.45 -6.39 -27.53
CA THR A 89 22.29 -6.90 -28.90
C THR A 89 22.61 -8.38 -29.05
N ILE A 90 23.23 -9.01 -28.05
CA ILE A 90 23.54 -10.43 -28.06
C ILE A 90 22.34 -11.19 -27.46
N SER A 91 21.55 -11.85 -28.32
CA SER A 91 20.45 -12.72 -27.87
C SER A 91 20.97 -14.01 -27.21
N GLY A 92 20.32 -14.45 -26.15
CA GLY A 92 20.52 -15.72 -25.45
C GLY A 92 19.22 -16.08 -24.74
N GLU A 93 19.10 -17.32 -24.27
CA GLU A 93 18.05 -17.74 -23.34
C GLU A 93 18.71 -18.66 -22.30
N ASP A 94 18.34 -18.51 -21.03
CA ASP A 94 18.73 -19.40 -19.93
C ASP A 94 20.24 -19.69 -19.84
N GLU A 95 21.07 -18.65 -19.92
CA GLU A 95 22.52 -18.72 -19.74
C GLU A 95 22.94 -17.85 -18.55
N ASP A 96 23.81 -18.39 -17.68
CA ASP A 96 24.09 -17.80 -16.35
C ASP A 96 25.54 -17.29 -16.20
N ILE A 97 26.24 -16.96 -17.29
CA ILE A 97 27.64 -16.48 -17.29
C ILE A 97 27.82 -15.14 -18.05
N SER A 98 26.75 -14.39 -18.29
CA SER A 98 26.71 -13.10 -19.00
C SER A 98 27.23 -13.13 -20.44
N ALA A 99 27.34 -14.30 -21.09
CA ALA A 99 27.90 -14.39 -22.44
C ALA A 99 26.91 -13.96 -23.55
N THR A 100 25.61 -14.07 -23.27
CA THR A 100 24.47 -13.86 -24.16
C THR A 100 23.25 -13.44 -23.33
N GLY A 101 22.19 -12.92 -23.97
CA GLY A 101 20.94 -12.64 -23.27
C GLY A 101 21.07 -11.48 -22.27
N ASP A 102 20.56 -11.71 -21.06
CA ASP A 102 20.67 -10.79 -19.94
C ASP A 102 22.11 -10.63 -19.41
N ILE A 103 22.25 -9.75 -18.42
CA ILE A 103 23.50 -9.52 -17.70
C ILE A 103 23.36 -10.22 -16.34
N ASP A 104 23.98 -11.38 -16.23
CA ASP A 104 24.08 -12.17 -15.01
C ASP A 104 25.04 -11.57 -14.00
N ILE A 105 24.60 -11.42 -12.77
CA ILE A 105 25.39 -10.91 -11.66
C ILE A 105 25.49 -12.00 -10.59
N THR A 106 26.72 -12.42 -10.30
CA THR A 106 27.01 -13.52 -9.36
C THR A 106 27.90 -13.11 -8.18
N ASP A 107 28.34 -11.85 -8.14
CA ASP A 107 29.12 -11.26 -7.04
C ASP A 107 28.47 -9.97 -6.50
N ASP A 108 28.98 -9.46 -5.39
CA ASP A 108 28.59 -8.16 -4.82
C ASP A 108 29.07 -7.02 -5.75
N LEU A 109 28.14 -6.23 -6.30
CA LEU A 109 28.46 -5.19 -7.29
C LEU A 109 27.81 -3.84 -7.03
N PHE A 110 28.57 -2.78 -7.30
CA PHE A 110 28.05 -1.41 -7.42
C PHE A 110 27.98 -0.98 -8.89
N PHE A 111 26.78 -0.61 -9.35
CA PHE A 111 26.58 0.07 -10.62
C PHE A 111 26.33 1.56 -10.37
N ILE A 112 27.19 2.40 -10.96
CA ILE A 112 27.12 3.85 -10.81
C ILE A 112 27.00 4.48 -12.19
N GLY A 113 25.82 5.02 -12.50
CA GLY A 113 25.58 5.84 -13.68
C GLY A 113 26.01 7.29 -13.49
N ASN A 114 25.80 8.12 -14.52
CA ASN A 114 26.01 9.56 -14.40
C ASN A 114 24.74 10.29 -13.95
N ASP A 115 23.60 9.91 -14.54
CA ASP A 115 22.25 10.34 -14.17
C ASP A 115 21.20 9.51 -14.92
N MET A 116 19.96 9.50 -14.40
CA MET A 116 18.84 8.76 -14.99
C MET A 116 18.50 9.14 -16.44
N ALA A 117 18.79 10.37 -16.87
CA ALA A 117 18.39 10.87 -18.19
C ALA A 117 19.42 10.53 -19.29
N THR A 118 20.67 10.27 -18.92
CA THR A 118 21.76 10.11 -19.89
C THR A 118 22.48 8.78 -19.80
N THR A 119 22.42 8.05 -18.68
CA THR A 119 22.91 6.68 -18.58
C THR A 119 21.74 5.72 -18.73
N ILE A 120 21.63 5.08 -19.89
CA ILE A 120 20.48 4.23 -20.26
C ILE A 120 20.98 2.83 -20.62
N ILE A 121 20.51 1.81 -19.92
CA ILE A 121 20.67 0.41 -20.31
C ILE A 121 19.37 -0.02 -20.98
N ASP A 122 19.46 -0.39 -22.25
CA ASP A 122 18.32 -0.74 -23.09
C ASP A 122 18.39 -2.22 -23.46
N GLY A 123 17.44 -3.00 -22.95
CA GLY A 123 17.34 -4.45 -23.18
C GLY A 123 16.90 -4.83 -24.59
N ASN A 124 16.50 -3.86 -25.41
CA ASN A 124 16.15 -4.04 -26.83
C ASN A 124 15.04 -5.09 -27.07
N GLN A 125 14.21 -5.37 -26.05
CA GLN A 125 13.20 -6.43 -26.03
C GLN A 125 13.77 -7.80 -26.44
N LEU A 126 15.06 -8.04 -26.19
CA LEU A 126 15.71 -9.30 -26.55
C LEU A 126 15.60 -10.33 -25.45
N ASP A 127 15.85 -9.90 -24.21
CA ASP A 127 15.81 -10.70 -23.00
C ASP A 127 15.55 -9.76 -21.80
N ARG A 128 15.60 -10.31 -20.59
CA ARG A 128 15.80 -9.53 -19.37
C ARG A 128 17.06 -8.65 -19.47
N ILE A 129 17.15 -7.60 -18.65
CA ILE A 129 18.38 -6.80 -18.56
C ILE A 129 19.33 -7.35 -17.49
N PHE A 130 18.86 -7.54 -16.26
CA PHE A 130 19.70 -8.05 -15.16
C PHE A 130 19.09 -9.27 -14.46
N HIS A 131 19.84 -10.37 -14.39
CA HIS A 131 19.56 -11.50 -13.50
C HIS A 131 20.61 -11.55 -12.39
N ILE A 132 20.17 -11.43 -11.15
CA ILE A 132 21.03 -11.42 -9.97
C ILE A 132 20.83 -12.74 -9.24
N PHE A 133 21.87 -13.57 -9.17
CA PHE A 133 21.81 -14.91 -8.57
C PHE A 133 22.00 -14.89 -7.04
N GLY A 134 22.69 -13.87 -6.52
CA GLY A 134 22.98 -13.72 -5.10
C GLY A 134 23.79 -12.45 -4.81
N GLY A 135 24.24 -12.30 -3.57
CA GLY A 135 25.06 -11.16 -3.14
C GLY A 135 24.26 -9.86 -2.86
N SER A 136 25.00 -8.77 -2.67
CA SER A 136 24.48 -7.42 -2.45
C SER A 136 24.79 -6.56 -3.68
N VAL A 137 23.74 -6.21 -4.42
CA VAL A 137 23.84 -5.37 -5.62
C VAL A 137 23.22 -4.01 -5.34
N SER A 138 23.96 -2.95 -5.69
CA SER A 138 23.48 -1.57 -5.63
C SER A 138 23.55 -0.93 -6.99
N ILE A 139 22.44 -0.34 -7.44
CA ILE A 139 22.33 0.34 -8.74
C ILE A 139 21.89 1.78 -8.50
N SER A 140 22.59 2.72 -9.12
CA SER A 140 22.32 4.15 -8.95
C SER A 140 22.49 4.96 -10.23
N ASP A 141 21.72 6.06 -10.33
CA ASP A 141 21.89 7.13 -11.32
C ASP A 141 21.75 6.67 -12.80
N MET A 142 20.76 5.84 -13.11
CA MET A 142 20.54 5.33 -14.47
C MET A 142 19.10 4.95 -14.79
N THR A 143 18.82 4.71 -16.08
CA THR A 143 17.59 4.10 -16.58
C THR A 143 17.84 2.66 -17.03
N ILE A 144 16.93 1.76 -16.69
CA ILE A 144 16.86 0.35 -17.12
C ILE A 144 15.53 0.17 -17.87
N THR A 145 15.60 -0.11 -19.17
CA THR A 145 14.41 -0.06 -20.01
C THR A 145 14.36 -1.08 -21.15
N ASN A 146 13.15 -1.40 -21.59
CA ASN A 146 12.87 -2.29 -22.72
C ASN A 146 13.45 -3.70 -22.55
N GLY A 147 13.59 -4.21 -21.33
CA GLY A 147 13.83 -5.63 -21.11
C GLY A 147 12.53 -6.42 -21.31
N GLU A 148 12.61 -7.59 -21.97
CA GLU A 148 11.45 -8.45 -22.22
C GLU A 148 11.80 -9.90 -21.94
N VAL A 149 11.07 -10.52 -21.02
CA VAL A 149 11.18 -11.97 -20.77
C VAL A 149 9.91 -12.69 -21.22
N THR A 150 10.09 -13.83 -21.87
CA THR A 150 9.00 -14.72 -22.27
C THR A 150 9.17 -16.08 -21.58
N GLY A 151 8.07 -16.70 -21.14
CA GLY A 151 8.14 -18.04 -20.57
C GLY A 151 7.74 -18.11 -19.10
N SER A 152 8.48 -18.89 -18.30
CA SER A 152 8.20 -19.09 -16.88
C SER A 152 9.01 -18.21 -15.94
N SER A 153 9.82 -17.29 -16.47
CA SER A 153 10.65 -16.36 -15.69
C SER A 153 9.97 -14.99 -15.56
N GLY A 154 10.41 -14.13 -14.63
CA GLY A 154 9.81 -12.80 -14.41
C GLY A 154 10.86 -11.70 -14.21
N GLY A 155 10.44 -10.44 -14.04
CA GLY A 155 11.37 -9.32 -13.89
C GLY A 155 11.96 -8.92 -15.23
N GLY A 156 11.16 -8.29 -16.10
CA GLY A 156 11.63 -7.92 -17.45
C GLY A 156 12.85 -7.00 -17.41
N GLY A 157 12.90 -6.09 -16.44
CA GLY A 157 14.09 -5.28 -16.18
C GLY A 157 15.08 -6.03 -15.30
N ILE A 158 14.65 -6.37 -14.08
CA ILE A 158 15.52 -6.97 -13.06
C ILE A 158 14.84 -8.17 -12.42
N TYR A 159 15.59 -9.26 -12.29
CA TYR A 159 15.24 -10.41 -11.48
C TYR A 159 16.30 -10.65 -10.42
N LEU A 160 15.93 -10.53 -9.14
CA LEU A 160 16.72 -11.03 -8.04
C LEU A 160 16.20 -12.42 -7.65
N GLU A 161 17.02 -13.43 -7.92
CA GLU A 161 16.74 -14.82 -7.60
C GLU A 161 16.98 -15.11 -6.11
N ARG A 162 16.34 -16.19 -5.62
CA ARG A 162 16.59 -16.71 -4.28
C ARG A 162 17.68 -17.77 -4.38
N ASP A 163 18.80 -17.58 -3.67
CA ASP A 163 19.80 -18.62 -3.45
C ASP A 163 19.12 -19.87 -2.86
N ASP A 164 19.20 -21.01 -3.56
CA ASP A 164 18.56 -22.28 -3.17
C ASP A 164 19.28 -23.01 -2.01
N GLY A 165 20.30 -22.38 -1.43
CA GLY A 165 21.01 -22.85 -0.23
C GLY A 165 21.53 -21.75 0.73
N GLY A 166 21.16 -20.48 0.54
CA GLY A 166 21.71 -19.31 1.24
C GLY A 166 20.67 -18.31 1.79
N PHE A 167 21.13 -17.25 2.46
CA PHE A 167 20.30 -16.09 2.78
C PHE A 167 19.94 -15.37 1.47
N PRO A 168 18.72 -14.83 1.30
CA PRO A 168 18.37 -14.13 0.07
C PRO A 168 19.31 -12.95 -0.19
N GLY A 169 19.67 -12.73 -1.47
CA GLY A 169 20.43 -11.54 -1.89
C GLY A 169 19.71 -10.23 -1.60
N ASN A 170 20.44 -9.12 -1.69
CA ASN A 170 19.91 -7.78 -1.46
C ASN A 170 20.08 -6.93 -2.72
N LEU A 171 19.01 -6.26 -3.14
CA LEU A 171 19.04 -5.26 -4.22
C LEU A 171 18.68 -3.89 -3.66
N THR A 172 19.55 -2.91 -3.88
CA THR A 172 19.30 -1.50 -3.60
C THR A 172 19.27 -0.71 -4.89
N LEU A 173 18.19 0.03 -5.13
CA LEU A 173 18.02 0.95 -6.24
C LEU A 173 17.90 2.36 -5.67
N ASP A 174 18.78 3.29 -6.07
CA ASP A 174 18.70 4.69 -5.65
C ASP A 174 18.84 5.63 -6.85
N THR A 175 17.85 6.51 -7.05
CA THR A 175 17.84 7.42 -8.21
C THR A 175 17.91 6.61 -9.53
N VAL A 176 17.01 5.63 -9.68
CA VAL A 176 16.91 4.76 -10.86
C VAL A 176 15.55 4.91 -11.50
N THR A 177 15.51 4.89 -12.84
CA THR A 177 14.26 4.71 -13.59
C THR A 177 14.17 3.28 -14.14
N ILE A 178 13.10 2.56 -13.79
CA ILE A 178 12.76 1.25 -14.36
C ILE A 178 11.53 1.44 -15.25
N SER A 179 11.71 1.36 -16.57
CA SER A 179 10.62 1.72 -17.50
C SER A 179 10.44 0.79 -18.68
N ASN A 180 9.19 0.63 -19.14
CA ASN A 180 8.86 -0.13 -20.36
C ASN A 180 9.39 -1.56 -20.38
N ASN A 181 9.62 -2.16 -19.21
CA ASN A 181 10.04 -3.55 -19.13
C ASN A 181 8.83 -4.47 -19.07
N ARG A 182 8.98 -5.67 -19.61
CA ARG A 182 7.89 -6.57 -19.86
C ARG A 182 8.20 -7.99 -19.42
N SER A 183 7.22 -8.62 -18.77
CA SER A 183 7.25 -10.05 -18.49
C SER A 183 6.00 -10.71 -19.06
N SER A 184 6.16 -11.80 -19.81
CA SER A 184 5.05 -12.56 -20.38
C SER A 184 5.05 -14.01 -19.89
N GLY A 185 4.09 -14.32 -19.01
CA GLY A 185 3.92 -15.66 -18.44
C GLY A 185 3.22 -16.64 -19.39
N ILE A 186 3.49 -17.94 -19.24
CA ILE A 186 2.74 -19.00 -19.94
C ILE A 186 1.48 -19.40 -19.16
N GLY A 187 0.32 -18.91 -19.61
CA GLY A 187 -0.92 -19.71 -19.71
C GLY A 187 -1.70 -20.10 -18.45
N THR A 188 -1.24 -19.84 -17.22
CA THR A 188 -2.09 -19.92 -16.01
C THR A 188 -1.64 -18.89 -14.99
N ILE A 189 -2.60 -18.23 -14.34
CA ILE A 189 -2.42 -17.38 -13.15
C ILE A 189 -1.68 -18.15 -12.02
N SER A 190 -0.34 -18.04 -12.00
CA SER A 190 0.63 -18.21 -10.89
C SER A 190 1.95 -18.74 -11.49
N SER A 191 3.15 -18.31 -11.09
CA SER A 191 3.60 -17.88 -9.76
C SER A 191 4.82 -16.95 -9.83
N ILE A 192 5.11 -16.32 -10.98
CA ILE A 192 6.32 -15.51 -11.18
C ILE A 192 5.95 -14.32 -12.06
N SER A 193 6.14 -13.08 -11.57
CA SER A 193 6.36 -11.86 -12.38
C SER A 193 6.33 -10.61 -11.52
N GLY A 194 7.26 -9.69 -11.76
CA GLY A 194 6.99 -8.26 -11.80
C GLY A 194 7.48 -7.73 -13.15
N GLY A 195 6.75 -6.83 -13.80
CA GLY A 195 7.06 -6.41 -15.18
C GLY A 195 8.38 -5.64 -15.24
N GLY A 196 8.55 -4.72 -14.29
CA GLY A 196 9.81 -4.04 -14.04
C GLY A 196 10.78 -4.92 -13.24
N ILE A 197 10.39 -5.22 -12.00
CA ILE A 197 11.26 -5.88 -11.03
C ILE A 197 10.55 -7.10 -10.42
N LEU A 198 11.22 -8.24 -10.44
CA LEU A 198 10.90 -9.37 -9.57
C LEU A 198 12.03 -9.53 -8.54
N SER A 199 11.70 -9.43 -7.26
CA SER A 199 12.64 -9.70 -6.18
C SER A 199 12.17 -10.83 -5.28
N LYS A 200 12.94 -11.91 -5.26
CA LYS A 200 12.81 -12.98 -4.26
C LYS A 200 13.67 -12.77 -3.02
N GLY A 201 14.44 -11.69 -2.98
CA GLY A 201 15.20 -11.25 -1.82
C GLY A 201 14.77 -9.87 -1.32
N MET A 202 15.61 -9.25 -0.48
CA MET A 202 15.32 -7.91 0.03
C MET A 202 15.50 -6.89 -1.09
N LEU A 203 14.49 -6.05 -1.29
CA LEU A 203 14.52 -4.98 -2.28
C LEU A 203 14.28 -3.65 -1.59
N THR A 204 15.25 -2.74 -1.69
CA THR A 204 15.12 -1.34 -1.28
C THR A 204 15.15 -0.43 -2.50
N VAL A 205 14.13 0.42 -2.65
CA VAL A 205 13.97 1.34 -3.77
C VAL A 205 13.76 2.75 -3.26
N THR A 206 14.74 3.63 -3.49
CA THR A 206 14.75 5.02 -3.02
C THR A 206 14.87 6.03 -4.15
N ASN A 207 14.18 7.17 -4.02
CA ASN A 207 14.30 8.31 -4.95
C ASN A 207 14.13 7.93 -6.44
N SER A 208 13.32 6.91 -6.72
CA SER A 208 13.31 6.23 -8.01
C SER A 208 11.95 6.34 -8.70
N LEU A 209 11.90 5.96 -9.97
CA LEU A 209 10.69 5.93 -10.79
C LEU A 209 10.51 4.55 -11.42
N ILE A 210 9.38 3.90 -11.17
CA ILE A 210 9.00 2.62 -11.76
C ILE A 210 7.75 2.85 -12.59
N ILE A 211 7.92 2.94 -13.91
CA ILE A 211 6.88 3.48 -14.80
C ILE A 211 6.63 2.65 -16.05
N SER A 212 5.36 2.48 -16.43
CA SER A 212 4.96 1.85 -17.71
C SER A 212 5.52 0.45 -17.91
N ASN A 213 5.77 -0.31 -16.84
CA ASN A 213 6.16 -1.71 -16.93
C ASN A 213 4.90 -2.59 -17.02
N GLU A 214 5.00 -3.70 -17.75
CA GLU A 214 3.86 -4.56 -18.07
C GLU A 214 4.12 -6.01 -17.69
N THR A 215 3.10 -6.66 -17.15
CA THR A 215 3.04 -8.13 -17.12
C THR A 215 1.85 -8.65 -17.92
N ILE A 216 2.13 -9.55 -18.85
CA ILE A 216 1.10 -10.33 -19.55
C ILE A 216 0.92 -11.64 -18.80
N TRP A 217 -0.29 -11.91 -18.32
CA TRP A 217 -0.64 -13.09 -17.51
C TRP A 217 0.17 -13.20 -16.21
N GLY A 218 0.53 -12.06 -15.62
CA GLY A 218 1.40 -11.98 -14.43
C GLY A 218 0.91 -10.97 -13.39
N THR A 219 1.67 -10.83 -12.31
CA THR A 219 1.34 -9.96 -11.17
C THR A 219 2.36 -8.82 -11.07
N GLY A 220 2.11 -7.76 -10.31
CA GLY A 220 3.12 -6.74 -9.97
C GLY A 220 3.67 -6.02 -11.20
N GLY A 221 2.83 -5.30 -11.93
CA GLY A 221 3.21 -4.66 -13.20
C GLY A 221 4.52 -3.89 -13.10
N GLY A 222 4.70 -3.12 -12.03
CA GLY A 222 5.97 -2.48 -11.69
C GLY A 222 6.88 -3.40 -10.88
N ILE A 223 6.44 -3.78 -9.68
CA ILE A 223 7.26 -4.51 -8.70
C ILE A 223 6.51 -5.71 -8.16
N ARG A 224 7.21 -6.84 -8.07
CA ARG A 224 6.85 -7.93 -7.18
C ARG A 224 7.97 -8.22 -6.19
N GLY A 225 7.70 -8.02 -4.91
CA GLY A 225 8.58 -8.43 -3.80
C GLY A 225 7.99 -9.62 -3.06
N GLU A 226 8.75 -10.72 -2.95
CA GLU A 226 8.32 -11.93 -2.24
C GLU A 226 8.83 -12.01 -0.80
N GLU A 227 9.88 -11.25 -0.47
CA GLU A 227 10.44 -11.10 0.88
C GLU A 227 10.14 -9.69 1.42
N HIS A 228 11.16 -8.94 1.86
CA HIS A 228 10.97 -7.58 2.38
C HIS A 228 11.18 -6.53 1.28
N LEU A 229 10.13 -5.74 1.02
CA LEU A 229 10.15 -4.64 0.08
C LEU A 229 10.12 -3.29 0.82
N VAL A 230 11.10 -2.43 0.55
CA VAL A 230 11.12 -1.04 1.04
C VAL A 230 11.02 -0.11 -0.16
N ILE A 231 9.98 0.72 -0.19
CA ILE A 231 9.78 1.76 -1.20
C ILE A 231 9.74 3.09 -0.47
N GLN A 232 10.69 3.98 -0.74
CA GLN A 232 10.76 5.28 -0.10
C GLN A 232 11.06 6.41 -1.07
N LYS A 233 10.31 7.51 -1.02
CA LYS A 233 10.49 8.67 -1.94
C LYS A 233 10.47 8.25 -3.42
N THR A 234 9.65 7.26 -3.73
CA THR A 234 9.63 6.60 -5.04
C THR A 234 8.24 6.72 -5.66
N GLU A 235 8.19 6.88 -6.97
CA GLU A 235 6.96 6.87 -7.74
C GLU A 235 6.81 5.52 -8.48
N VAL A 236 5.69 4.82 -8.26
CA VAL A 236 5.31 3.62 -9.03
C VAL A 236 4.06 3.96 -9.84
N ARG A 237 4.23 4.15 -11.16
CA ARG A 237 3.20 4.78 -11.99
C ARG A 237 2.89 4.05 -13.28
N GLU A 238 1.62 4.08 -13.69
CA GLU A 238 1.20 3.64 -15.02
C GLU A 238 1.64 2.20 -15.37
N ASN A 239 1.90 1.36 -14.36
CA ASN A 239 2.26 -0.03 -14.59
C ASN A 239 1.00 -0.86 -14.79
N ILE A 240 1.13 -1.92 -15.59
CA ILE A 240 0.01 -2.76 -16.01
C ILE A 240 0.28 -4.20 -15.61
N ALA A 241 -0.69 -4.82 -14.96
CA ALA A 241 -0.71 -6.27 -14.77
C ALA A 241 -2.03 -6.88 -15.24
N SER A 242 -2.03 -8.20 -15.38
CA SER A 242 -3.24 -8.97 -15.68
C SER A 242 -3.41 -10.16 -14.71
N GLY A 243 -2.96 -9.99 -13.47
CA GLY A 243 -3.05 -11.00 -12.41
C GLY A 243 -3.40 -10.36 -11.08
N LEU A 244 -2.39 -9.95 -10.31
CA LEU A 244 -2.55 -9.25 -9.02
C LEU A 244 -1.65 -8.02 -8.99
N GLY A 245 -2.06 -6.95 -8.29
CA GLY A 245 -1.22 -5.77 -8.05
C GLY A 245 -0.77 -5.09 -9.35
N GLY A 246 -1.59 -4.21 -9.92
CA GLY A 246 -1.22 -3.48 -11.14
C GLY A 246 0.10 -2.73 -11.01
N GLY A 247 0.36 -2.13 -9.85
CA GLY A 247 1.63 -1.48 -9.52
C GLY A 247 2.58 -2.42 -8.77
N VAL A 248 2.20 -2.79 -7.55
CA VAL A 248 3.06 -3.51 -6.61
C VAL A 248 2.35 -4.73 -6.02
N VAL A 249 3.08 -5.82 -5.92
CA VAL A 249 2.73 -7.01 -5.13
C VAL A 249 3.74 -7.21 -4.02
N ALA A 250 3.27 -7.36 -2.78
CA ALA A 250 4.14 -7.58 -1.63
C ALA A 250 3.55 -8.54 -0.59
N THR A 251 4.43 -9.34 0.02
CA THR A 251 4.16 -10.18 1.20
C THR A 251 4.61 -9.52 2.51
N SER A 252 5.61 -8.63 2.42
CA SER A 252 6.03 -7.67 3.42
C SER A 252 6.46 -6.38 2.73
N MET A 253 6.10 -5.23 3.31
CA MET A 253 6.36 -3.94 2.69
C MET A 253 6.44 -2.81 3.72
N ILE A 254 7.39 -1.92 3.51
CA ILE A 254 7.37 -0.55 4.03
C ILE A 254 7.27 0.39 2.83
N LEU A 255 6.14 1.10 2.71
CA LEU A 255 5.92 2.15 1.71
C LEU A 255 5.89 3.49 2.43
N LYS A 256 6.81 4.39 2.11
CA LYS A 256 6.96 5.67 2.81
C LYS A 256 7.24 6.84 1.89
N ASP A 257 6.65 8.00 2.14
CA ASP A 257 6.93 9.24 1.38
C ASP A 257 6.78 9.04 -0.14
N SER A 258 5.90 8.15 -0.58
CA SER A 258 5.89 7.59 -1.95
C SER A 258 4.55 7.75 -2.63
N LEU A 259 4.55 7.61 -3.96
CA LEU A 259 3.37 7.73 -4.81
C LEU A 259 3.12 6.43 -5.58
N ILE A 260 1.92 5.86 -5.44
CA ILE A 260 1.43 4.74 -6.25
C ILE A 260 0.28 5.27 -7.11
N ASP A 261 0.54 5.55 -8.39
CA ASP A 261 -0.38 6.34 -9.22
C ASP A 261 -0.69 5.74 -10.59
N GLY A 262 -1.98 5.66 -10.95
CA GLY A 262 -2.38 5.31 -12.32
C GLY A 262 -2.06 3.87 -12.73
N ASN A 263 -1.74 2.98 -11.78
CA ASN A 263 -1.48 1.58 -12.10
C ASN A 263 -2.78 0.83 -12.38
N THR A 264 -2.74 -0.12 -13.30
CA THR A 264 -3.95 -0.77 -13.82
C THR A 264 -3.84 -2.28 -13.79
N LEU A 265 -4.88 -2.93 -13.27
CA LEU A 265 -5.07 -4.36 -13.36
C LEU A 265 -6.17 -4.70 -14.36
N THR A 266 -5.80 -5.41 -15.42
CA THR A 266 -6.64 -5.59 -16.61
C THR A 266 -7.44 -6.89 -16.65
N ASP A 267 -7.13 -7.85 -15.78
CA ASP A 267 -7.78 -9.16 -15.79
C ASP A 267 -9.17 -9.15 -15.14
N ASN A 268 -9.95 -10.20 -15.41
CA ASN A 268 -11.35 -10.29 -15.06
C ASN A 268 -11.63 -10.78 -13.63
N SER A 269 -10.60 -11.18 -12.89
CA SER A 269 -10.70 -11.64 -11.49
C SER A 269 -9.48 -11.25 -10.67
N GLY A 270 -8.89 -10.09 -10.97
CA GLY A 270 -7.66 -9.66 -10.32
C GLY A 270 -7.91 -9.02 -8.95
N GLU A 271 -6.84 -8.77 -8.20
CA GLU A 271 -6.89 -8.15 -6.88
C GLU A 271 -5.81 -7.06 -6.80
N GLY A 272 -6.18 -5.84 -6.39
CA GLY A 272 -5.24 -4.73 -6.21
C GLY A 272 -4.89 -4.03 -7.53
N GLY A 273 -5.60 -2.97 -7.89
CA GLY A 273 -5.24 -2.13 -9.05
C GLY A 273 -3.89 -1.41 -8.83
N GLY A 274 -3.69 -0.83 -7.65
CA GLY A 274 -2.43 -0.22 -7.25
C GLY A 274 -1.54 -1.22 -6.51
N LEU A 275 -2.00 -1.63 -5.33
CA LEU A 275 -1.28 -2.47 -4.39
C LEU A 275 -2.03 -3.77 -4.13
N TYR A 276 -1.32 -4.89 -4.22
CA TYR A 276 -1.73 -6.16 -3.65
C TYR A 276 -0.83 -6.51 -2.47
N ILE A 277 -1.42 -6.62 -1.29
CA ILE A 277 -0.71 -6.93 -0.06
C ILE A 277 -1.25 -8.24 0.49
N SER A 278 -0.37 -9.20 0.76
CA SER A 278 -0.73 -10.45 1.46
C SER A 278 0.17 -10.64 2.68
N GLY A 279 -0.30 -11.37 3.69
CA GLY A 279 0.58 -11.82 4.76
C GLY A 279 1.25 -13.13 4.38
N GLY A 280 2.58 -13.17 4.39
CA GLY A 280 3.46 -14.34 4.16
C GLY A 280 3.33 -15.50 5.17
N GLY A 281 2.12 -15.83 5.63
CA GLY A 281 1.86 -16.89 6.61
C GLY A 281 2.36 -16.57 8.02
N PRO A 282 2.29 -17.51 8.97
CA PRO A 282 2.53 -17.26 10.40
C PRO A 282 4.00 -17.01 10.80
N PHE A 283 4.93 -16.90 9.84
CA PHE A 283 6.38 -16.87 10.10
C PHE A 283 7.12 -15.63 9.57
N ILE A 284 6.43 -14.61 9.05
CA ILE A 284 7.05 -13.33 8.69
C ILE A 284 7.29 -12.46 9.93
N PHE A 285 8.53 -11.96 10.06
CA PHE A 285 8.98 -11.06 11.13
C PHE A 285 8.94 -9.58 10.75
N PHE A 286 8.55 -9.27 9.52
CA PHE A 286 8.61 -7.92 8.97
C PHE A 286 7.23 -7.25 8.93
N PRO A 287 7.15 -5.95 9.23
CA PRO A 287 5.88 -5.24 9.27
C PRO A 287 5.30 -5.01 7.86
N LEU A 288 4.01 -4.73 7.80
CA LEU A 288 3.30 -4.16 6.66
C LEU A 288 2.88 -2.74 7.03
N ILE A 289 3.58 -1.74 6.48
CA ILE A 289 3.39 -0.32 6.82
C ILE A 289 3.27 0.51 5.54
N ILE A 290 2.25 1.37 5.51
CA ILE A 290 2.13 2.47 4.56
C ILE A 290 2.08 3.76 5.36
N GLU A 291 2.99 4.69 5.08
CA GLU A 291 3.15 5.92 5.85
C GLU A 291 3.44 7.12 4.94
N ASP A 292 2.85 8.28 5.24
CA ASP A 292 3.16 9.54 4.57
C ASP A 292 3.11 9.45 3.02
N SER A 293 2.20 8.64 2.47
CA SER A 293 2.18 8.27 1.05
C SER A 293 0.87 8.65 0.36
N ILE A 294 0.85 8.58 -0.97
CA ILE A 294 -0.34 8.80 -1.80
C ILE A 294 -0.56 7.58 -2.70
N ILE A 295 -1.79 7.07 -2.69
CA ILE A 295 -2.26 5.98 -3.54
C ILE A 295 -3.41 6.52 -4.37
N SER A 296 -3.17 6.82 -5.64
CA SER A 296 -4.11 7.56 -6.47
C SER A 296 -4.36 6.97 -7.85
N ASN A 297 -5.57 7.17 -8.38
CA ASN A 297 -5.91 6.86 -9.77
C ASN A 297 -5.64 5.41 -10.20
N ASN A 298 -5.46 4.49 -9.26
CA ASN A 298 -5.24 3.10 -9.59
C ASN A 298 -6.57 2.43 -9.92
N SER A 299 -6.56 1.50 -10.86
CA SER A 299 -7.78 0.93 -11.39
C SER A 299 -7.71 -0.58 -11.58
N ILE A 300 -8.87 -1.22 -11.42
CA ILE A 300 -9.07 -2.62 -11.77
C ILE A 300 -10.33 -2.76 -12.63
N LEU A 301 -10.20 -3.48 -13.75
CA LEU A 301 -11.30 -3.70 -14.71
C LEU A 301 -12.32 -4.74 -14.22
N SER A 302 -11.90 -5.77 -13.49
CA SER A 302 -12.83 -6.66 -12.77
C SER A 302 -12.11 -7.43 -11.66
N GLY A 303 -12.69 -7.42 -10.46
CA GLY A 303 -12.06 -7.91 -9.23
C GLY A 303 -12.21 -6.94 -8.06
N GLN A 304 -11.26 -6.93 -7.13
CA GLN A 304 -11.36 -6.21 -5.86
C GLN A 304 -10.17 -5.27 -5.59
N GLY A 305 -10.41 -4.18 -4.87
CA GLY A 305 -9.35 -3.29 -4.37
C GLY A 305 -8.74 -2.44 -5.47
N GLY A 306 -9.42 -1.37 -5.91
CA GLY A 306 -8.90 -0.49 -6.96
C GLY A 306 -7.57 0.16 -6.55
N GLY A 307 -7.51 0.72 -5.35
CA GLY A 307 -6.28 1.25 -4.75
C GLY A 307 -5.46 0.15 -4.09
N ILE A 308 -6.02 -0.45 -3.04
CA ILE A 308 -5.35 -1.43 -2.20
C ILE A 308 -6.24 -2.67 -2.05
N PHE A 309 -5.66 -3.84 -2.28
CA PHE A 309 -6.20 -5.10 -1.82
C PHE A 309 -5.36 -5.62 -0.64
N ILE A 310 -6.03 -5.91 0.48
CA ILE A 310 -5.44 -6.47 1.70
C ILE A 310 -5.92 -7.91 1.83
N GLY A 311 -5.07 -8.84 1.43
CA GLY A 311 -5.32 -10.27 1.44
C GLY A 311 -5.17 -10.91 2.82
N ALA A 312 -5.45 -12.22 2.86
CA ALA A 312 -5.34 -13.03 4.07
C ALA A 312 -4.00 -12.87 4.81
N ASN A 313 -4.04 -12.96 6.14
CA ASN A 313 -2.91 -12.87 7.07
C ASN A 313 -2.14 -11.53 7.10
N ALA A 314 -2.57 -10.52 6.33
CA ALA A 314 -1.91 -9.22 6.31
C ALA A 314 -2.30 -8.37 7.55
N SER A 315 -1.36 -8.10 8.46
CA SER A 315 -1.56 -7.11 9.52
C SER A 315 -1.01 -5.76 9.08
N LEU A 316 -1.83 -4.97 8.40
CA LEU A 316 -1.44 -3.71 7.79
C LEU A 316 -1.69 -2.52 8.72
N THR A 317 -0.71 -1.62 8.83
CA THR A 317 -0.90 -0.27 9.37
C THR A 317 -0.75 0.77 8.27
N VAL A 318 -1.76 1.62 8.11
CA VAL A 318 -1.73 2.79 7.21
C VAL A 318 -1.78 4.05 8.05
N SER A 319 -0.86 5.00 7.84
CA SER A 319 -0.87 6.27 8.56
C SER A 319 -0.52 7.46 7.68
N ARG A 320 -1.16 8.61 7.95
CA ARG A 320 -0.86 9.90 7.26
C ARG A 320 -0.81 9.79 5.74
N THR A 321 -1.69 8.95 5.19
CA THR A 321 -1.71 8.59 3.78
C THR A 321 -2.96 9.16 3.12
N LYS A 322 -2.92 9.36 1.80
CA LYS A 322 -4.11 9.66 1.01
C LYS A 322 -4.41 8.54 0.03
N ILE A 323 -5.66 8.08 -0.01
CA ILE A 323 -6.16 7.07 -0.93
C ILE A 323 -7.25 7.72 -1.77
N ILE A 324 -6.91 8.12 -2.99
CA ILE A 324 -7.68 9.10 -3.78
C ILE A 324 -8.04 8.57 -5.16
N SER A 325 -9.29 8.71 -5.58
CA SER A 325 -9.68 8.48 -6.98
C SER A 325 -9.31 7.12 -7.55
N ASN A 326 -9.19 6.11 -6.69
CA ASN A 326 -8.98 4.73 -7.14
C ASN A 326 -10.33 4.12 -7.53
N SER A 327 -10.30 3.19 -8.48
CA SER A 327 -11.52 2.65 -9.06
C SER A 327 -11.49 1.13 -9.19
N ALA A 328 -12.60 0.49 -8.81
CA ALA A 328 -12.89 -0.89 -9.11
C ALA A 328 -14.12 -0.95 -10.01
N ASN A 329 -13.96 -0.47 -11.24
CA ASN A 329 -15.07 -0.26 -12.17
C ASN A 329 -14.86 -1.08 -13.44
N SER A 330 -15.81 -1.95 -13.74
CA SER A 330 -15.82 -2.71 -14.97
C SER A 330 -16.39 -1.91 -16.13
N PRO A 331 -15.73 -1.94 -17.31
CA PRO A 331 -16.25 -1.29 -18.51
C PRO A 331 -17.67 -1.75 -18.91
N ASN A 332 -18.08 -2.94 -18.49
CA ASN A 332 -19.39 -3.51 -18.81
C ASN A 332 -20.44 -3.29 -17.71
N GLY A 333 -20.04 -2.73 -16.56
CA GLY A 333 -20.84 -2.64 -15.35
C GLY A 333 -21.20 -3.99 -14.75
N ASN A 334 -21.53 -4.01 -13.45
CA ASN A 334 -22.24 -5.12 -12.81
C ASN A 334 -21.45 -6.45 -12.65
N THR A 335 -20.12 -6.40 -12.55
CA THR A 335 -19.26 -7.59 -12.33
C THR A 335 -19.11 -7.99 -10.86
N GLY A 336 -19.64 -7.20 -9.92
CA GLY A 336 -19.46 -7.45 -8.48
C GLY A 336 -18.11 -6.97 -7.94
N THR A 337 -17.45 -6.02 -8.62
CA THR A 337 -16.22 -5.39 -8.13
C THR A 337 -16.48 -4.55 -6.89
N ARG A 338 -15.55 -4.60 -5.93
CA ARG A 338 -15.72 -4.06 -4.58
C ARG A 338 -14.45 -3.38 -4.08
N GLY A 339 -14.60 -2.41 -3.19
CA GLY A 339 -13.46 -1.74 -2.56
C GLY A 339 -12.71 -0.85 -3.54
N GLY A 340 -13.33 0.24 -3.98
CA GLY A 340 -12.70 1.17 -4.94
C GLY A 340 -11.37 1.71 -4.41
N GLY A 341 -11.38 2.21 -3.18
CA GLY A 341 -10.17 2.58 -2.45
C GLY A 341 -9.46 1.37 -1.86
N ILE A 342 -10.14 0.66 -0.94
CA ILE A 342 -9.59 -0.47 -0.19
C ILE A 342 -10.56 -1.65 -0.22
N TYR A 343 -10.04 -2.84 -0.50
CA TYR A 343 -10.69 -4.10 -0.18
C TYR A 343 -9.90 -4.83 0.91
N ASN A 344 -10.55 -5.26 1.98
CA ASN A 344 -9.94 -5.99 3.09
C ASN A 344 -10.61 -7.34 3.31
N GLU A 345 -9.82 -8.41 3.26
CA GLU A 345 -10.23 -9.77 3.65
C GLU A 345 -9.29 -10.38 4.70
N SER A 346 -8.40 -9.56 5.28
CA SER A 346 -7.45 -10.04 6.26
C SER A 346 -8.15 -10.62 7.48
N ASN A 347 -7.62 -11.74 7.97
CA ASN A 347 -7.99 -12.33 9.25
C ASN A 347 -7.13 -11.79 10.42
N GLN A 348 -6.25 -10.81 10.16
CA GLN A 348 -5.47 -10.09 11.16
C GLN A 348 -6.02 -8.67 11.36
N GLY A 349 -5.56 -7.98 12.39
CA GLY A 349 -5.92 -6.59 12.61
C GLY A 349 -5.36 -5.66 11.52
N VAL A 350 -6.21 -4.78 10.99
CA VAL A 350 -5.84 -3.70 10.07
C VAL A 350 -6.13 -2.37 10.75
N THR A 351 -5.14 -1.47 10.79
CA THR A 351 -5.28 -0.17 11.45
C THR A 351 -5.01 0.95 10.45
N ILE A 352 -5.92 1.91 10.34
CA ILE A 352 -5.76 3.12 9.52
C ILE A 352 -5.88 4.34 10.41
N VAL A 353 -4.89 5.23 10.35
CA VAL A 353 -4.81 6.41 11.22
C VAL A 353 -4.47 7.67 10.41
N ASP A 354 -5.04 8.82 10.76
CA ASP A 354 -4.65 10.12 10.19
C ASP A 354 -4.72 10.18 8.65
N THR A 355 -5.61 9.40 8.05
CA THR A 355 -5.64 9.10 6.60
C THR A 355 -6.90 9.66 5.96
N THR A 356 -6.80 10.06 4.69
CA THR A 356 -7.95 10.49 3.88
C THR A 356 -8.24 9.48 2.79
N ILE A 357 -9.49 9.04 2.69
CA ILE A 357 -9.98 8.10 1.67
C ILE A 357 -11.08 8.82 0.88
N THR A 358 -10.75 9.33 -0.30
CA THR A 358 -11.63 10.27 -1.00
C THR A 358 -11.78 10.03 -2.48
N GLY A 359 -12.97 10.28 -3.02
CA GLY A 359 -13.21 10.23 -4.46
C GLY A 359 -13.06 8.84 -5.08
N ASN A 360 -13.02 7.76 -4.29
CA ASN A 360 -12.85 6.40 -4.81
C ASN A 360 -14.21 5.82 -5.24
N SER A 361 -14.18 4.91 -6.20
CA SER A 361 -15.41 4.33 -6.78
C SER A 361 -15.34 2.82 -6.98
N SER A 362 -16.49 2.14 -6.85
CA SER A 362 -16.65 0.74 -7.25
C SER A 362 -17.92 0.56 -8.07
N ASP A 363 -18.04 -0.53 -8.84
CA ASP A 363 -19.28 -0.88 -9.55
C ASP A 363 -20.27 -1.73 -8.73
N HIS A 364 -19.96 -2.02 -7.47
CA HIS A 364 -20.89 -2.73 -6.58
C HIS A 364 -20.92 -2.10 -5.18
N ASP A 365 -20.06 -2.54 -4.26
CA ASP A 365 -20.09 -2.12 -2.85
C ASP A 365 -18.74 -1.58 -2.39
N GLY A 366 -18.77 -0.67 -1.41
CA GLY A 366 -17.54 -0.15 -0.80
C GLY A 366 -16.75 0.72 -1.76
N GLY A 367 -17.31 1.87 -2.17
CA GLY A 367 -16.59 2.83 -3.02
C GLY A 367 -15.27 3.26 -2.37
N GLY A 368 -15.33 3.62 -1.08
CA GLY A 368 -14.15 3.88 -0.26
C GLY A 368 -13.52 2.58 0.25
N ILE A 369 -14.21 1.89 1.16
CA ILE A 369 -13.72 0.66 1.81
C ILE A 369 -14.75 -0.46 1.67
N TYR A 370 -14.29 -1.66 1.34
CA TYR A 370 -15.03 -2.90 1.50
C TYR A 370 -14.31 -3.82 2.49
N ILE A 371 -15.01 -4.29 3.51
CA ILE A 371 -14.53 -5.30 4.46
C ILE A 371 -15.29 -6.59 4.20
N ASP A 372 -14.57 -7.65 3.83
CA ASP A 372 -15.13 -8.98 3.70
C ASP A 372 -15.38 -9.61 5.07
N GLY A 373 -16.51 -10.30 5.20
CA GLY A 373 -16.94 -10.94 6.44
C GLY A 373 -16.34 -12.31 6.71
N SER A 374 -15.53 -12.84 5.79
CA SER A 374 -14.93 -14.18 5.91
C SER A 374 -13.69 -14.20 6.83
N GLY A 375 -13.07 -13.04 7.09
CA GLY A 375 -11.90 -12.87 7.97
C GLY A 375 -12.29 -12.25 9.32
N ILE A 376 -11.92 -12.89 10.44
CA ILE A 376 -12.25 -12.44 11.81
C ILE A 376 -11.33 -11.33 12.36
N GLY A 377 -10.58 -10.64 11.50
CA GLY A 377 -9.72 -9.53 11.88
C GLY A 377 -10.52 -8.24 12.08
N GLU A 378 -10.27 -7.50 13.15
CA GLU A 378 -10.86 -6.17 13.34
C GLU A 378 -10.16 -5.14 12.45
N MET A 379 -10.95 -4.29 11.78
CA MET A 379 -10.45 -3.07 11.15
C MET A 379 -10.72 -1.87 12.06
N ILE A 380 -9.67 -1.11 12.36
CA ILE A 380 -9.73 0.08 13.23
C ILE A 380 -9.41 1.32 12.39
N LEU A 381 -10.31 2.29 12.41
CA LEU A 381 -10.12 3.62 11.81
C LEU A 381 -10.04 4.67 12.92
N ASN A 382 -8.95 5.44 12.96
CA ASN A 382 -8.76 6.49 13.96
C ASN A 382 -8.32 7.80 13.31
N ARG A 383 -9.09 8.88 13.49
CA ARG A 383 -8.81 10.19 12.85
C ARG A 383 -8.74 10.10 11.32
N VAL A 384 -9.69 9.37 10.73
CA VAL A 384 -9.79 9.14 9.29
C VAL A 384 -10.92 9.99 8.70
N THR A 385 -10.71 10.54 7.51
CA THR A 385 -11.80 11.13 6.71
C THR A 385 -12.11 10.24 5.53
N ILE A 386 -13.39 9.87 5.37
CA ILE A 386 -13.90 9.08 4.24
C ILE A 386 -14.97 9.91 3.55
N ASN A 387 -14.65 10.47 2.38
CA ASN A 387 -15.60 11.36 1.70
C ASN A 387 -15.64 11.23 0.19
N GLN A 388 -16.75 11.64 -0.42
CA GLN A 388 -16.90 11.70 -1.88
C GLN A 388 -16.68 10.35 -2.57
N ASN A 389 -16.83 9.24 -1.85
CA ASN A 389 -16.72 7.91 -2.44
C ASN A 389 -18.09 7.46 -2.99
N ILE A 390 -18.05 6.71 -4.09
CA ILE A 390 -19.24 6.37 -4.86
C ILE A 390 -19.33 4.85 -5.04
N ALA A 391 -20.50 4.30 -4.77
CA ALA A 391 -20.83 2.92 -5.12
C ALA A 391 -22.28 2.85 -5.63
N PRO A 392 -22.61 1.99 -6.61
CA PRO A 392 -23.97 1.89 -7.09
C PRO A 392 -24.88 1.08 -6.15
N SER A 393 -24.33 0.20 -5.31
CA SER A 393 -25.08 -0.68 -4.40
C SER A 393 -24.89 -0.25 -2.94
N GLN A 394 -24.07 -0.92 -2.15
CA GLN A 394 -24.08 -0.77 -0.69
C GLN A 394 -22.81 -0.12 -0.16
N GLY A 395 -22.94 0.72 0.87
CA GLY A 395 -21.78 1.21 1.63
C GLY A 395 -20.84 2.06 0.78
N ALA A 396 -21.33 3.16 0.19
CA ALA A 396 -20.51 3.94 -0.73
C ALA A 396 -19.24 4.49 -0.07
N GLY A 397 -19.34 4.96 1.18
CA GLY A 397 -18.18 5.17 2.03
C GLY A 397 -17.57 3.85 2.48
N ILE A 398 -18.31 3.07 3.26
CA ILE A 398 -17.86 1.80 3.83
C ILE A 398 -18.93 0.71 3.70
N TYR A 399 -18.54 -0.43 3.14
CA TYR A 399 -19.24 -1.70 3.34
C TYR A 399 -18.54 -2.50 4.44
N ASN A 400 -19.24 -2.79 5.54
CA ASN A 400 -18.74 -3.64 6.61
C ASN A 400 -19.41 -5.02 6.61
N GLY A 401 -18.68 -6.05 6.19
CA GLY A 401 -19.04 -7.46 6.38
C GLY A 401 -18.42 -8.11 7.62
N GLY A 402 -17.50 -7.43 8.33
CA GLY A 402 -16.72 -7.96 9.45
C GLY A 402 -16.91 -7.20 10.77
N THR A 403 -15.80 -6.99 11.50
CA THR A 403 -15.76 -6.15 12.71
C THR A 403 -15.04 -4.84 12.41
N LEU A 404 -15.71 -3.72 12.68
CA LEU A 404 -15.21 -2.39 12.36
C LEU A 404 -15.39 -1.43 13.55
N SER A 405 -14.32 -0.72 13.89
CA SER A 405 -14.28 0.27 14.98
C SER A 405 -13.78 1.63 14.47
N LEU A 406 -14.54 2.68 14.74
CA LEU A 406 -14.27 4.05 14.30
C LEU A 406 -14.13 4.97 15.50
N ILE A 407 -13.04 5.72 15.54
CA ILE A 407 -12.75 6.71 16.60
C ILE A 407 -12.33 8.01 15.94
N ASN A 408 -12.99 9.14 16.27
CA ASN A 408 -12.66 10.43 15.67
C ASN A 408 -12.73 10.42 14.13
N VAL A 409 -13.67 9.68 13.54
CA VAL A 409 -13.79 9.55 12.08
C VAL A 409 -14.84 10.52 11.55
N THR A 410 -14.55 11.14 10.40
CA THR A 410 -15.54 11.87 9.61
C THR A 410 -15.90 11.08 8.37
N ILE A 411 -17.19 10.77 8.17
CA ILE A 411 -17.71 10.13 6.95
C ILE A 411 -18.68 11.09 6.29
N ALA A 412 -18.33 11.62 5.13
CA ALA A 412 -19.13 12.68 4.51
C ALA A 412 -19.27 12.60 3.00
N GLU A 413 -20.39 13.08 2.46
CA GLU A 413 -20.55 13.25 1.00
C GLU A 413 -20.35 11.94 0.20
N ASN A 414 -20.51 10.78 0.82
CA ASN A 414 -20.46 9.49 0.12
C ASN A 414 -21.84 9.15 -0.44
N LYS A 415 -21.87 8.53 -1.62
CA LYS A 415 -23.11 8.40 -2.39
C LYS A 415 -23.33 7.00 -2.95
N ALA A 416 -24.44 6.39 -2.54
CA ALA A 416 -24.97 5.15 -3.10
C ALA A 416 -25.96 5.44 -4.25
N GLU A 417 -25.54 5.33 -5.52
CA GLU A 417 -26.30 5.93 -6.66
C GLU A 417 -26.83 5.00 -7.76
N GLY A 418 -26.67 3.68 -7.67
CA GLY A 418 -27.00 2.71 -8.74
C GLY A 418 -28.49 2.45 -8.97
N SER A 419 -28.90 1.26 -9.39
CA SER A 419 -30.33 0.96 -9.68
C SER A 419 -30.99 0.03 -8.67
N PHE A 420 -30.20 -0.66 -7.84
CA PHE A 420 -30.67 -1.70 -6.92
C PHE A 420 -29.93 -1.56 -5.58
N ASN A 421 -30.62 -1.87 -4.48
CA ASN A 421 -30.05 -2.00 -3.13
C ASN A 421 -29.11 -0.86 -2.70
N LYS A 422 -29.48 0.39 -2.99
CA LYS A 422 -28.68 1.58 -2.61
C LYS A 422 -28.77 1.85 -1.11
N GLU A 423 -27.99 1.16 -0.31
CA GLU A 423 -28.13 1.16 1.15
C GLU A 423 -26.84 1.62 1.81
N GLY A 424 -26.93 2.50 2.80
CA GLY A 424 -25.75 2.96 3.53
C GLY A 424 -24.87 3.89 2.70
N GLY A 425 -25.28 5.15 2.52
CA GLY A 425 -24.50 6.12 1.76
C GLY A 425 -23.12 6.31 2.41
N GLY A 426 -23.12 6.54 3.73
CA GLY A 426 -21.92 6.53 4.55
C GLY A 426 -21.45 5.11 4.84
N ILE A 427 -22.24 4.34 5.61
CA ILE A 427 -21.89 2.99 6.04
C ILE A 427 -23.05 2.02 5.77
N TYR A 428 -22.74 0.89 5.13
CA TYR A 428 -23.58 -0.30 5.17
C TYR A 428 -22.96 -1.33 6.10
N ASN A 429 -23.69 -1.75 7.14
CA ASN A 429 -23.25 -2.73 8.11
C ASN A 429 -24.04 -4.03 8.00
N ASN A 430 -23.37 -5.09 7.57
CA ASN A 430 -23.87 -6.46 7.54
C ASN A 430 -22.90 -7.43 8.26
N GLY A 431 -21.93 -6.88 8.99
CA GLY A 431 -20.92 -7.63 9.72
C GLY A 431 -21.31 -7.97 11.15
N THR A 432 -20.36 -8.53 11.89
CA THR A 432 -20.55 -8.98 13.27
C THR A 432 -20.67 -7.83 14.26
N ALA A 433 -19.92 -6.75 14.05
CA ALA A 433 -19.99 -5.56 14.89
C ALA A 433 -19.52 -4.30 14.15
N LEU A 434 -20.20 -3.20 14.45
CA LEU A 434 -19.82 -1.84 14.11
C LEU A 434 -19.81 -1.01 15.40
N THR A 435 -18.68 -0.37 15.73
CA THR A 435 -18.59 0.57 16.84
C THR A 435 -18.14 1.95 16.37
N LEU A 436 -18.81 2.99 16.85
CA LEU A 436 -18.46 4.38 16.59
C LEU A 436 -18.33 5.12 17.91
N LEU A 437 -17.22 5.81 18.09
CA LEU A 437 -16.93 6.66 19.22
C LEU A 437 -16.47 8.02 18.71
N ASN A 438 -17.08 9.10 19.20
CA ASN A 438 -16.66 10.47 18.87
C ASN A 438 -16.49 10.65 17.36
N SER A 439 -17.50 10.30 16.56
CA SER A 439 -17.41 10.33 15.09
C SER A 439 -18.54 11.18 14.49
N THR A 440 -18.36 11.63 13.25
CA THR A 440 -19.32 12.50 12.55
C THR A 440 -19.67 11.91 11.18
N ILE A 441 -20.95 11.61 10.96
CA ILE A 441 -21.47 11.10 9.68
C ILE A 441 -22.43 12.14 9.09
N VAL A 442 -22.06 12.76 7.97
CA VAL A 442 -22.78 13.93 7.46
C VAL A 442 -22.89 14.01 5.95
N ASN A 443 -24.00 14.51 5.41
CA ASN A 443 -24.18 14.73 3.96
C ASN A 443 -24.02 13.47 3.09
N ASN A 444 -24.23 12.27 3.62
CA ASN A 444 -24.18 11.05 2.81
C ASN A 444 -25.56 10.74 2.19
N GLU A 445 -25.57 10.12 1.01
CA GLU A 445 -26.79 9.92 0.22
C GLU A 445 -26.98 8.45 -0.17
N ALA A 446 -28.21 7.92 -0.01
CA ALA A 446 -28.60 6.57 -0.44
C ALA A 446 -30.09 6.45 -0.79
N LEU A 447 -30.57 5.22 -1.00
CA LEU A 447 -32.02 4.91 -1.03
C LEU A 447 -32.53 4.60 0.39
N TYR A 448 -31.75 3.89 1.22
CA TYR A 448 -32.06 3.65 2.63
C TYR A 448 -30.81 3.87 3.50
N GLY A 449 -30.97 4.52 4.66
CA GLY A 449 -29.87 4.82 5.57
C GLY A 449 -28.78 5.65 4.89
N GLY A 450 -29.08 6.92 4.62
CA GLY A 450 -28.11 7.85 4.00
C GLY A 450 -26.80 7.87 4.78
N GLY A 451 -26.87 7.96 6.11
CA GLY A 451 -25.73 7.85 7.01
C GLY A 451 -25.31 6.39 7.21
N ILE A 452 -26.13 5.62 7.93
CA ILE A 452 -25.90 4.22 8.26
C ILE A 452 -27.11 3.38 7.84
N TYR A 453 -26.85 2.30 7.12
CA TYR A 453 -27.78 1.18 7.02
C TYR A 453 -27.23 0.01 7.82
N HIS A 454 -28.00 -0.50 8.78
CA HIS A 454 -27.69 -1.70 9.53
C HIS A 454 -28.64 -2.83 9.17
N SER A 455 -28.07 -3.95 8.70
CA SER A 455 -28.81 -5.15 8.34
C SER A 455 -29.52 -5.75 9.56
N PRO A 456 -30.85 -5.97 9.50
CA PRO A 456 -31.62 -6.46 10.65
C PRO A 456 -31.31 -7.93 11.01
N THR A 457 -30.52 -8.64 10.20
CA THR A 457 -30.26 -10.07 10.37
C THR A 457 -28.90 -10.39 10.98
N PHE A 458 -27.99 -9.42 11.11
CA PHE A 458 -26.59 -9.70 11.50
C PHE A 458 -26.02 -8.66 12.46
N GLY A 459 -25.24 -9.16 13.43
CA GLY A 459 -24.34 -8.36 14.25
C GLY A 459 -24.98 -7.27 15.11
N SER A 460 -24.17 -6.26 15.43
CA SER A 460 -24.57 -5.09 16.20
C SER A 460 -24.00 -3.81 15.59
N ALA A 461 -24.65 -2.68 15.84
CA ALA A 461 -24.15 -1.34 15.58
C ALA A 461 -24.30 -0.52 16.86
N THR A 462 -23.19 -0.07 17.45
CA THR A 462 -23.16 0.67 18.71
C THR A 462 -22.48 2.02 18.52
N LEU A 463 -23.16 3.09 18.94
CA LEU A 463 -22.68 4.46 18.82
C LEU A 463 -22.57 5.12 20.21
N GLU A 464 -21.48 5.84 20.46
CA GLU A 464 -21.28 6.72 21.62
C GLU A 464 -20.69 8.06 21.16
N ASN A 465 -21.13 9.18 21.76
CA ASN A 465 -20.61 10.51 21.45
C ASN A 465 -20.60 10.84 19.94
N THR A 466 -21.54 10.34 19.14
CA THR A 466 -21.47 10.39 17.67
C THR A 466 -22.56 11.28 17.07
N ILE A 467 -22.21 12.03 16.02
CA ILE A 467 -23.13 12.88 15.26
C ILE A 467 -23.56 12.19 13.96
N LEU A 468 -24.86 12.21 13.66
CA LEU A 468 -25.40 11.98 12.32
C LEU A 468 -26.25 13.18 11.88
N ALA A 469 -25.91 13.80 10.76
CA ALA A 469 -26.66 14.97 10.29
C ALA A 469 -26.70 15.14 8.78
N ASN A 470 -27.75 15.76 8.26
CA ASN A 470 -27.93 16.09 6.84
C ASN A 470 -27.75 14.90 5.89
N ASN A 471 -27.85 13.67 6.38
CA ASN A 471 -27.82 12.50 5.53
C ASN A 471 -29.18 12.34 4.86
N SER A 472 -29.18 11.91 3.60
CA SER A 472 -30.38 11.85 2.79
C SER A 472 -30.62 10.44 2.27
N ALA A 473 -31.89 10.02 2.30
CA ALA A 473 -32.30 8.81 1.61
C ALA A 473 -33.64 8.99 0.91
N SER A 474 -33.76 8.41 -0.30
CA SER A 474 -34.89 8.62 -1.23
C SER A 474 -35.87 7.45 -1.34
N GLY A 475 -35.72 6.41 -0.50
CA GLY A 475 -36.51 5.19 -0.50
C GLY A 475 -37.94 5.36 0.04
N PHE A 476 -38.78 4.33 -0.16
CA PHE A 476 -40.18 4.37 0.26
C PHE A 476 -40.30 4.37 1.80
N ILE A 477 -41.05 5.37 2.26
CA ILE A 477 -41.29 5.72 3.66
C ILE A 477 -42.25 4.70 4.31
N SER A 478 -41.88 4.13 5.47
CA SER A 478 -42.87 3.50 6.36
C SER A 478 -43.73 4.59 7.02
N PRO A 479 -45.06 4.44 7.16
CA PRO A 479 -45.90 5.48 7.74
C PRO A 479 -45.42 5.91 9.14
N GLY A 480 -44.97 7.16 9.28
CA GLY A 480 -44.47 7.73 10.54
C GLY A 480 -43.09 8.40 10.48
N ASP A 481 -42.40 8.35 9.33
CA ASP A 481 -41.02 8.81 9.19
C ASP A 481 -40.89 9.97 8.19
N PRO A 482 -40.92 11.24 8.62
CA PRO A 482 -40.74 12.39 7.74
C PRO A 482 -39.25 12.79 7.58
N ASP A 483 -38.65 12.41 6.44
CA ASP A 483 -37.43 12.93 5.78
C ASP A 483 -36.23 13.44 6.63
N THR A 484 -35.20 12.58 6.78
CA THR A 484 -33.74 12.73 6.50
C THR A 484 -33.07 11.50 7.12
N HIS A 485 -32.95 10.41 6.36
CA HIS A 485 -32.66 9.10 6.93
C HIS A 485 -31.19 8.94 7.34
N ASN A 486 -30.82 9.40 8.53
CA ASN A 486 -29.53 9.14 9.14
C ASN A 486 -29.28 7.63 9.33
N CYS A 487 -30.29 6.88 9.75
CA CYS A 487 -30.20 5.48 10.11
C CYS A 487 -31.31 4.61 9.50
N PHE A 488 -30.95 3.39 9.12
CA PHE A 488 -31.91 2.31 8.88
C PHE A 488 -31.50 1.07 9.67
N GLY A 489 -32.47 0.37 10.25
CA GLY A 489 -32.23 -0.78 11.12
C GLY A 489 -31.99 -0.41 12.59
N SER A 490 -31.72 -1.42 13.42
CA SER A 490 -31.61 -1.25 14.88
C SER A 490 -30.22 -0.78 15.31
N ILE A 491 -30.10 0.49 15.68
CA ILE A 491 -28.87 1.04 16.26
C ILE A 491 -28.94 1.00 17.80
N THR A 492 -27.85 0.61 18.43
CA THR A 492 -27.70 0.64 19.90
C THR A 492 -27.00 1.93 20.31
N SER A 493 -27.67 2.80 21.06
CA SER A 493 -27.05 3.98 21.65
C SER A 493 -26.39 3.64 22.98
N ALA A 494 -25.06 3.83 23.06
CA ALA A 494 -24.32 3.83 24.32
C ALA A 494 -24.38 5.20 25.05
N GLY A 495 -25.08 6.19 24.48
CA GLY A 495 -25.36 7.49 25.07
C GLY A 495 -24.62 8.65 24.40
N ASN A 496 -25.15 9.85 24.65
CA ASN A 496 -24.64 11.14 24.17
C ASN A 496 -24.43 11.21 22.66
N ASN A 497 -25.31 10.58 21.88
CA ASN A 497 -25.33 10.71 20.42
C ASN A 497 -26.24 11.86 19.99
N LEU A 498 -25.97 12.45 18.82
CA LEU A 498 -26.77 13.53 18.27
C LEU A 498 -27.22 13.18 16.85
N GLU A 499 -28.52 13.32 16.59
CA GLU A 499 -29.11 13.25 15.25
C GLU A 499 -29.99 14.47 14.96
N ASP A 500 -29.95 14.99 13.73
CA ASP A 500 -30.83 16.07 13.29
C ASP A 500 -32.24 15.61 12.88
N GLY A 501 -32.43 14.29 12.76
CA GLY A 501 -33.70 13.60 12.57
C GLY A 501 -34.14 12.81 13.82
N SER A 502 -34.77 11.65 13.63
CA SER A 502 -35.22 10.79 14.75
C SER A 502 -35.18 9.29 14.45
N ASP A 503 -34.60 8.92 13.33
CA ASP A 503 -34.67 7.58 12.74
C ASP A 503 -33.59 6.64 13.29
N CYS A 504 -32.56 7.16 13.96
CA CYS A 504 -31.60 6.35 14.72
C CYS A 504 -32.17 5.84 16.05
N ASN A 505 -33.35 6.32 16.48
CA ASN A 505 -34.02 5.94 17.74
C ASN A 505 -33.15 6.12 19.00
N PHE A 506 -32.36 7.18 19.03
CA PHE A 506 -31.55 7.51 20.19
C PHE A 506 -32.45 7.84 21.40
N SER A 507 -32.21 7.14 22.51
CA SER A 507 -33.07 7.18 23.70
C SER A 507 -32.30 6.94 25.00
N SER A 508 -30.98 6.81 24.92
CA SER A 508 -30.08 6.68 26.07
C SER A 508 -29.83 8.05 26.70
N SER A 509 -29.21 8.06 27.87
CA SER A 509 -28.87 9.30 28.58
C SER A 509 -27.93 10.17 27.73
N GLY A 510 -28.20 11.47 27.68
CA GLY A 510 -27.41 12.45 26.93
C GLY A 510 -27.68 12.49 25.43
N ASP A 511 -28.49 11.57 24.89
CA ASP A 511 -28.83 11.58 23.47
C ASP A 511 -29.67 12.81 23.09
N LEU A 512 -29.40 13.35 21.89
CA LEU A 512 -30.03 14.53 21.31
C LEU A 512 -30.62 14.21 19.93
N SER A 513 -31.89 13.81 19.90
CA SER A 513 -32.64 13.65 18.63
C SER A 513 -33.32 14.95 18.19
N ASN A 514 -33.64 15.05 16.91
CA ASN A 514 -34.25 16.21 16.23
C ASN A 514 -33.49 17.50 16.47
N THR A 515 -32.16 17.41 16.51
CA THR A 515 -31.27 18.48 16.96
C THR A 515 -30.23 18.77 15.90
N ASN A 516 -30.25 19.98 15.32
CA ASN A 516 -29.24 20.39 14.35
C ASN A 516 -27.89 20.63 15.07
N PRO A 517 -26.79 19.93 14.68
CA PRO A 517 -25.50 20.08 15.33
C PRO A 517 -24.74 21.38 14.99
N LEU A 518 -25.26 22.22 14.08
CA LEU A 518 -24.63 23.49 13.68
C LEU A 518 -23.15 23.31 13.27
N LEU A 519 -22.91 22.44 12.29
CA LEU A 519 -21.56 22.10 11.82
C LEU A 519 -21.11 22.98 10.66
N PHE A 520 -19.81 23.24 10.59
CA PHE A 520 -19.16 23.92 9.47
C PHE A 520 -18.02 23.06 8.88
N PRO A 521 -18.03 22.77 7.56
CA PRO A 521 -16.96 22.00 6.92
C PRO A 521 -15.67 22.82 6.85
N THR A 522 -14.53 22.21 7.15
CA THR A 522 -13.21 22.85 7.11
C THR A 522 -12.16 21.85 6.64
N ALA A 523 -11.30 22.26 5.71
CA ALA A 523 -10.14 21.48 5.32
C ALA A 523 -8.99 21.66 6.34
N ILE A 524 -8.33 20.58 6.73
CA ILE A 524 -7.18 20.58 7.65
C ILE A 524 -5.86 20.29 6.90
N ALA A 525 -4.73 20.24 7.61
CA ALA A 525 -3.39 20.22 7.03
C ALA A 525 -3.09 19.07 6.06
N ASN A 526 -3.84 17.95 6.13
CA ASN A 526 -3.76 16.83 5.19
C ASN A 526 -4.83 16.88 4.08
N GLU A 527 -5.46 18.05 3.85
CA GLU A 527 -6.61 18.26 2.95
C GLU A 527 -7.85 17.43 3.30
N ALA A 528 -7.87 16.71 4.42
CA ALA A 528 -9.08 16.09 4.93
C ALA A 528 -10.10 17.19 5.24
N VAL A 529 -11.37 16.93 4.89
CA VAL A 529 -12.48 17.75 5.34
C VAL A 529 -12.98 17.19 6.67
N VAL A 530 -13.09 18.06 7.67
CA VAL A 530 -13.70 17.79 8.97
C VAL A 530 -14.85 18.77 9.21
N PHE A 531 -15.71 18.46 10.17
CA PHE A 531 -16.89 19.27 10.48
C PHE A 531 -16.79 19.81 11.91
N ILE A 532 -16.55 21.11 12.02
CA ILE A 532 -16.33 21.80 13.30
C ILE A 532 -17.69 22.26 13.85
N PRO A 533 -18.04 21.99 15.12
CA PRO A 533 -19.17 22.64 15.78
C PRO A 533 -19.01 24.15 15.79
N LEU A 534 -20.04 24.88 15.40
CA LEU A 534 -20.06 26.34 15.51
C LEU A 534 -20.36 26.77 16.96
N SER A 535 -19.94 27.98 17.35
CA SER A 535 -20.35 28.60 18.62
C SER A 535 -21.87 28.49 18.83
N GLY A 536 -22.28 27.93 19.97
CA GLY A 536 -23.69 27.67 20.30
C GLY A 536 -24.24 26.35 19.75
N SER A 537 -23.40 25.52 19.16
CA SER A 537 -23.74 24.15 18.79
C SER A 537 -24.19 23.34 20.02
N PRO A 538 -25.27 22.56 19.92
CA PRO A 538 -25.70 21.65 20.98
C PRO A 538 -24.76 20.44 21.17
N ALA A 539 -23.75 20.26 20.30
CA ALA A 539 -22.74 19.22 20.46
C ALA A 539 -21.63 19.60 21.45
N ILE A 540 -21.45 20.90 21.72
CA ILE A 540 -20.40 21.43 22.59
C ILE A 540 -20.68 21.04 24.04
N ASP A 541 -19.67 20.48 24.73
CA ASP A 541 -19.72 20.00 26.12
C ASP A 541 -20.89 19.03 26.41
N ALA A 542 -21.41 18.34 25.38
CA ALA A 542 -22.61 17.53 25.48
C ALA A 542 -22.36 16.00 25.50
N GLY A 543 -21.11 15.59 25.31
CA GLY A 543 -20.70 14.18 25.30
C GLY A 543 -20.47 13.60 26.70
N SER A 544 -19.83 12.43 26.71
CA SER A 544 -19.38 11.74 27.93
C SER A 544 -17.85 11.67 27.99
N ASN A 545 -17.30 12.03 29.15
CA ASN A 545 -15.88 11.89 29.47
C ASN A 545 -15.45 10.44 29.76
N THR A 546 -16.39 9.48 29.83
CA THR A 546 -16.09 8.10 30.27
C THR A 546 -15.14 7.39 29.32
N ASN A 547 -15.42 7.45 28.01
CA ASN A 547 -14.63 6.82 26.96
C ASN A 547 -13.99 7.86 26.02
N CYS A 548 -13.96 9.12 26.42
CA CYS A 548 -13.50 10.19 25.55
C CYS A 548 -12.00 10.02 25.18
N PRO A 549 -11.65 10.02 23.89
CA PRO A 549 -10.26 10.00 23.44
C PRO A 549 -9.47 11.23 23.93
N ILE A 550 -8.16 11.08 24.11
CA ILE A 550 -7.29 12.18 24.58
C ILE A 550 -7.24 13.38 23.63
N ASP A 551 -7.43 13.14 22.33
CA ASP A 551 -7.39 14.13 21.27
C ASP A 551 -8.52 13.89 20.26
N ASP A 552 -8.96 14.94 19.56
CA ASP A 552 -9.92 14.90 18.47
C ASP A 552 -9.28 14.50 17.11
N GLN A 553 -10.07 14.54 16.04
CA GLN A 553 -9.59 14.21 14.68
C GLN A 553 -8.41 15.08 14.20
N ARG A 554 -8.27 16.29 14.74
CA ARG A 554 -7.26 17.29 14.34
C ARG A 554 -6.06 17.29 15.29
N LEU A 555 -6.02 16.36 16.25
CA LEU A 555 -5.05 16.32 17.35
C LEU A 555 -5.21 17.49 18.35
N VAL A 556 -6.42 18.05 18.47
CA VAL A 556 -6.77 19.00 19.54
C VAL A 556 -7.15 18.20 20.79
N ALA A 557 -6.57 18.56 21.94
CA ALA A 557 -6.78 17.86 23.20
C ALA A 557 -8.26 17.90 23.64
N ARG A 558 -8.70 16.84 24.35
CA ARG A 558 -10.03 16.73 24.95
C ARG A 558 -9.98 16.37 26.45
N PRO A 559 -11.01 16.71 27.25
CA PRO A 559 -12.06 17.69 26.93
C PRO A 559 -11.56 19.14 27.06
N ILE A 560 -12.21 20.07 26.36
CA ILE A 560 -12.09 21.53 26.51
C ILE A 560 -13.43 22.06 26.99
N ASP A 561 -13.42 23.02 27.93
CA ASP A 561 -14.62 23.78 28.33
C ASP A 561 -15.00 24.75 27.20
N GLY A 562 -15.75 24.25 26.22
CA GLY A 562 -16.09 24.92 24.99
C GLY A 562 -17.17 25.99 25.15
N ASP A 563 -18.10 25.79 26.10
CA ASP A 563 -19.19 26.73 26.42
C ASP A 563 -18.83 27.74 27.52
N ASN A 564 -17.64 27.61 28.13
CA ASN A 564 -17.14 28.41 29.24
C ASN A 564 -18.04 28.36 30.49
N SER A 565 -18.71 27.22 30.73
CA SER A 565 -19.54 26.99 31.92
C SER A 565 -18.70 26.69 33.17
N GLY A 566 -17.40 26.45 33.04
CA GLY A 566 -16.46 26.20 34.13
C GLY A 566 -16.17 24.70 34.37
N GLY A 567 -16.59 23.82 33.46
CA GLY A 567 -16.28 22.39 33.51
C GLY A 567 -16.15 21.81 32.10
N ALA A 568 -15.06 21.11 31.83
CA ALA A 568 -14.78 20.54 30.51
C ALA A 568 -15.46 19.17 30.33
N VAL A 569 -16.28 19.05 29.29
CA VAL A 569 -16.90 17.80 28.85
C VAL A 569 -16.59 17.61 27.37
N CYS A 570 -16.33 16.38 26.94
CA CYS A 570 -16.02 16.15 25.54
C CYS A 570 -17.20 16.50 24.65
N ASP A 571 -16.90 17.07 23.50
CA ASP A 571 -17.91 17.32 22.49
C ASP A 571 -18.37 16.02 21.83
N ILE A 572 -19.65 16.00 21.46
CA ILE A 572 -20.21 14.96 20.59
C ILE A 572 -19.59 15.15 19.19
N GLY A 573 -19.15 14.07 18.56
CA GLY A 573 -18.58 14.06 17.22
C GLY A 573 -17.05 14.00 17.17
N SER A 574 -16.53 14.07 15.95
CA SER A 574 -15.10 13.90 15.63
C SER A 574 -14.19 15.06 16.00
N VAL A 575 -14.76 16.22 16.34
CA VAL A 575 -14.04 17.47 16.57
C VAL A 575 -14.42 18.07 17.92
N GLU A 576 -13.43 18.53 18.67
CA GLU A 576 -13.62 19.32 19.89
C GLU A 576 -13.64 20.82 19.55
N TYR A 577 -14.61 21.56 20.05
CA TYR A 577 -14.70 22.99 19.90
C TYR A 577 -13.75 23.68 20.89
N ASP A 578 -12.82 24.47 20.36
CA ASP A 578 -11.93 25.32 21.15
C ASP A 578 -12.27 26.79 20.89
N PRO A 579 -12.91 27.50 21.83
CA PRO A 579 -13.29 28.90 21.67
C PRO A 579 -12.08 29.83 21.51
N SER A 580 -10.87 29.40 21.86
CA SER A 580 -9.65 30.17 21.63
C SER A 580 -9.20 30.19 20.16
N GLN A 581 -9.60 29.18 19.37
CA GLN A 581 -9.29 29.08 17.94
C GLN A 581 -10.26 29.91 17.06
N ASP A 582 -11.43 30.27 17.57
CA ASP A 582 -12.42 31.10 16.85
C ASP A 582 -11.88 32.49 16.47
N ILE A 583 -10.90 33.00 17.22
CA ILE A 583 -10.26 34.31 16.95
C ILE A 583 -9.50 34.29 15.61
N PHE A 584 -9.05 33.12 15.14
CA PHE A 584 -8.37 32.95 13.86
C PHE A 584 -9.33 32.66 12.68
N PHE A 585 -10.46 32.00 12.91
CA PHE A 585 -11.43 31.67 11.85
C PHE A 585 -12.23 32.89 11.35
N PHE A 586 -12.59 33.84 12.23
CA PHE A 586 -13.38 35.02 11.85
C PHE A 586 -12.57 36.20 11.28
N THR A 587 -11.23 36.12 11.24
CA THR A 587 -10.39 37.18 10.66
C THR A 587 -10.08 36.98 9.17
N PHE A 588 -10.38 35.81 8.59
CA PHE A 588 -10.04 35.47 7.19
C PHE A 588 -11.19 35.00 6.29
N LEU A 589 -12.44 34.96 6.77
CA LEU A 589 -13.58 34.74 5.86
C LEU A 589 -13.80 35.98 4.97
N PRO A 590 -13.85 35.86 3.62
CA PRO A 590 -14.47 36.87 2.80
C PRO A 590 -15.94 36.94 3.22
N THR A 591 -16.41 38.14 3.53
CA THR A 591 -17.81 38.43 3.83
C THR A 591 -18.73 37.93 2.71
N ILE A 592 -19.25 36.72 2.85
CA ILE A 592 -20.40 36.20 2.13
C ILE A 592 -21.35 35.75 3.26
N PHE A 593 -22.62 36.15 3.15
CA PHE A 593 -23.65 36.16 4.21
C PHE A 593 -23.64 37.41 5.11
N LYS A 594 -24.14 38.51 4.52
CA LYS A 594 -25.16 39.34 5.16
C LYS A 594 -26.52 39.03 4.54
#